data_AF-A0A7H0GT66-F1
#
_entry.id   AF-A0A7H0GT66-F1
#
_cell.length_a   1.000
_cell.length_b   1.000
_cell.length_c   1.000
_cell.angle_alpha   90.00
_cell.angle_beta   90.00
_cell.angle_gamma   90.00
#
_symmetry.space_group_name_H-M   'P 1'
#
loop_
_entity.id
_entity.type
_entity.pdbx_description
1 polymer ?
#
loop_
_entity_poly.entity_id
_entity_poly.type
_entity_poly.pdbx_seq_one_letter_code
_entity_poly.pdbx_strand_id
1 'polypeptide(L)'
;MPPPVPTSIDLIDKFLRSKPRFRAPLPLPPTTEAQADLSVRSTLAEPSLASESLARILARQGKIGKAIEIYERLIVRQPEKKAYFADQIQQLQTFE
;
A
#
# COMPACT_ATOMS: atom_id res chain seq x y z
N MET A 1 -5.09 -32.32 -40.52
CA MET A 1 -4.63 -30.92 -40.52
C MET A 1 -5.26 -30.23 -39.33
N PRO A 2 -4.48 -29.77 -38.33
CA PRO A 2 -5.04 -29.08 -37.17
C PRO A 2 -5.62 -27.72 -37.57
N PRO A 3 -6.72 -27.25 -36.96
CA PRO A 3 -7.29 -25.95 -37.27
C PRO A 3 -6.34 -24.81 -36.86
N PRO A 4 -6.32 -23.69 -37.59
CA PRO A 4 -5.47 -22.55 -37.26
C PRO A 4 -5.87 -21.94 -35.91
N VAL A 5 -4.87 -21.65 -35.06
CA VAL A 5 -5.10 -20.98 -33.77
C VAL A 5 -5.58 -19.55 -34.00
N PRO A 6 -6.63 -19.10 -33.30
CA PRO A 6 -7.15 -17.75 -33.47
C PRO A 6 -6.13 -16.72 -32.96
N THR A 7 -5.93 -15.66 -33.74
CA THR A 7 -5.08 -14.52 -33.38
C THR A 7 -5.77 -13.64 -32.33
N SER A 8 -4.99 -12.81 -31.64
CA SER A 8 -5.51 -11.95 -30.55
C SER A 8 -6.62 -11.00 -31.00
N ILE A 9 -6.56 -10.52 -32.25
CA ILE A 9 -7.63 -9.72 -32.86
C ILE A 9 -8.92 -10.53 -32.99
N ASP A 10 -8.86 -11.81 -33.38
CA ASP A 10 -10.05 -12.65 -33.52
C ASP A 10 -10.78 -12.86 -32.19
N LEU A 11 -10.03 -13.00 -31.09
CA LEU A 11 -10.58 -13.10 -29.75
C LEU A 11 -11.28 -11.81 -29.30
N ILE A 12 -10.68 -10.66 -29.61
CA ILE A 12 -11.25 -9.34 -29.30
C ILE A 12 -12.54 -9.11 -30.11
N ASP A 13 -12.54 -9.43 -31.40
CA ASP A 13 -13.69 -9.31 -32.29
C ASP A 13 -14.84 -10.23 -31.85
N LYS A 14 -14.52 -11.47 -31.45
CA LYS A 14 -15.50 -12.41 -30.91
C LYS A 14 -16.08 -11.94 -29.58
N PHE A 15 -15.27 -11.30 -28.74
CA PHE A 15 -15.73 -10.70 -27.48
C PHE A 15 -16.67 -9.51 -27.72
N LEU A 16 -16.30 -8.59 -28.61
CA LEU A 16 -17.13 -7.44 -28.99
C LEU A 16 -18.47 -7.87 -29.60
N ARG A 17 -18.46 -8.89 -30.49
CA ARG A 17 -19.68 -9.46 -31.09
C ARG A 17 -20.57 -10.16 -30.06
N SER A 18 -19.97 -10.86 -29.10
CA SER A 18 -20.72 -11.62 -28.10
C SER A 18 -21.48 -10.74 -27.11
N LYS A 19 -21.25 -9.41 -27.11
CA LYS A 19 -21.88 -8.40 -26.23
C LYS A 19 -22.24 -9.00 -24.87
N PRO A 20 -21.24 -9.48 -24.12
CA PRO A 20 -21.49 -10.24 -22.92
C PRO A 20 -22.30 -9.37 -21.95
N ARG A 21 -23.56 -9.74 -21.73
CA ARG A 21 -24.37 -9.16 -20.67
C ARG A 21 -23.79 -9.68 -19.37
N PHE A 22 -23.36 -8.79 -18.49
CA PHE A 22 -23.07 -9.15 -17.11
C PHE A 22 -24.36 -9.73 -16.52
N ARG A 23 -24.44 -11.06 -16.42
CA ARG A 23 -25.45 -11.67 -15.56
C ARG A 23 -25.05 -11.26 -14.15
N ALA A 24 -25.92 -10.50 -13.49
CA ALA A 24 -25.83 -10.37 -12.04
C ALA A 24 -25.72 -11.81 -11.49
N PRO A 25 -24.78 -12.08 -10.56
CA PRO A 25 -24.73 -13.38 -9.92
C PRO A 25 -26.13 -13.72 -9.43
N LEU A 26 -26.60 -14.95 -9.68
CA LEU A 26 -27.78 -15.42 -8.94
C LEU A 26 -27.49 -15.18 -7.46
N PRO A 27 -28.49 -14.76 -6.65
CA PRO A 27 -28.28 -14.61 -5.22
C PRO A 27 -27.73 -15.94 -4.71
N LEU A 28 -26.44 -15.92 -4.35
CA LEU A 28 -25.79 -17.07 -3.73
C LEU A 28 -26.55 -17.29 -2.42
N PRO A 29 -26.85 -18.55 -2.03
CA PRO A 29 -27.34 -18.80 -0.67
C PRO A 29 -26.37 -18.13 0.31
N PRO A 30 -26.86 -17.62 1.46
CA PRO A 30 -26.02 -16.85 2.38
C PRO A 30 -24.91 -17.76 2.94
N THR A 31 -23.78 -17.82 2.24
CA THR A 31 -22.59 -18.48 2.77
C THR A 31 -22.13 -17.58 3.90
N THR A 32 -22.22 -18.10 5.13
CA THR A 32 -21.82 -17.47 6.40
C THR A 32 -20.31 -17.22 6.50
N GLU A 33 -19.61 -17.10 5.37
CA GLU A 33 -18.20 -16.73 5.35
C GLU A 33 -18.20 -15.21 5.30
N ALA A 34 -18.10 -14.59 6.48
CA ALA A 34 -17.89 -13.16 6.59
C ALA A 34 -16.78 -12.76 5.60
N GLN A 35 -17.12 -12.01 4.56
CA GLN A 35 -16.13 -11.44 3.66
C GLN A 35 -15.16 -10.68 4.54
N ALA A 36 -13.94 -11.22 4.69
CA ALA A 36 -12.94 -10.61 5.53
C ALA A 36 -12.68 -9.20 5.00
N ASP A 37 -12.91 -8.19 5.85
CA ASP A 37 -12.62 -6.81 5.49
C ASP A 37 -11.11 -6.65 5.35
N LEU A 38 -10.63 -6.68 4.10
CA LEU A 38 -9.22 -6.55 3.78
C LEU A 38 -8.68 -5.13 4.04
N SER A 39 -9.56 -4.14 4.28
CA SER A 39 -9.18 -2.76 4.57
C SER A 39 -8.41 -2.64 5.89
N VAL A 40 -8.70 -3.51 6.86
CA VAL A 40 -8.06 -3.52 8.18
C VAL A 40 -6.54 -3.66 8.08
N ARG A 41 -6.03 -4.43 7.11
CA ARG A 41 -4.57 -4.58 6.89
C ARG A 41 -3.91 -3.31 6.33
N SER A 42 -4.67 -2.43 5.68
CA SER A 42 -4.15 -1.20 5.06
C SER A 42 -4.15 -0.01 6.03
N THR A 43 -5.10 0.02 6.97
CA THR A 43 -5.20 1.09 7.98
C THR A 43 -4.22 0.93 9.13
N LEU A 44 -3.75 -0.29 9.37
CA LEU A 44 -2.63 -0.54 10.27
C LEU A 44 -1.37 -0.02 9.59
N ALA A 45 -0.91 1.15 10.03
CA ALA A 45 0.39 1.66 9.65
C ALA A 45 1.44 0.62 10.02
N GLU A 46 1.93 -0.13 9.03
CA GLU A 46 2.91 -1.18 9.21
C GLU A 46 4.07 -0.65 10.05
N PRO A 47 4.28 -1.13 11.29
CA PRO A 47 5.29 -0.59 12.19
C PRO A 47 6.71 -0.78 11.64
N SER A 48 6.85 -1.62 10.61
CA SER A 48 8.09 -1.89 9.89
C SER A 48 8.48 -0.84 8.85
N LEU A 49 7.55 0.03 8.42
CA LEU A 49 7.81 1.07 7.42
C LEU A 49 8.48 2.31 8.06
N ALA A 50 9.48 2.11 8.91
CA ALA A 50 10.30 3.21 9.41
C ALA A 50 11.41 3.51 8.40
N SER A 51 11.31 4.64 7.70
CA SER A 51 12.24 5.07 6.65
C SER A 51 12.56 6.56 6.80
N GLU A 52 13.79 6.97 6.49
CA GLU A 52 14.22 8.38 6.59
C GLU A 52 13.30 9.31 5.77
N SER A 53 12.99 8.93 4.53
CA SER A 53 12.08 9.68 3.67
C SER A 53 10.69 9.86 4.28
N LEU A 54 10.19 8.84 4.99
CA LEU A 54 8.88 8.90 5.65
C LEU A 54 8.91 9.90 6.81
N ALA A 55 9.95 9.85 7.66
CA ALA A 55 10.12 10.81 8.74
C ALA A 55 10.20 12.25 8.21
N ARG A 56 10.95 12.48 7.13
CA ARG A 56 11.07 13.79 6.49
C ARG A 56 9.74 14.28 5.88
N ILE A 57 8.96 13.39 5.27
CA ILE A 57 7.62 13.72 4.77
C ILE A 57 6.68 14.09 5.92
N LEU A 58 6.69 13.34 7.02
CA LEU A 58 5.86 13.60 8.20
C LEU A 58 6.22 14.93 8.87
N ALA A 59 7.51 15.24 8.98
CA ALA A 59 7.99 16.54 9.45
C ALA A 59 7.45 17.69 8.60
N ARG A 60 7.51 17.57 7.27
CA ARG A 60 6.95 18.56 6.33
C ARG A 60 5.44 18.70 6.43
N GLN A 61 4.74 17.64 6.85
CA GLN A 61 3.29 17.67 7.11
C GLN A 61 2.94 18.27 8.48
N GLY A 62 3.93 18.74 9.26
CA GLY A 62 3.74 19.24 10.63
C GLY A 62 3.48 18.14 11.66
N LYS A 63 3.64 16.86 11.30
CA LYS A 63 3.46 15.73 12.22
C LYS A 63 4.77 15.42 12.94
N ILE A 64 5.25 16.38 13.71
CA ILE A 64 6.58 16.35 14.35
C ILE A 64 6.72 15.14 15.28
N GLY A 65 5.74 14.88 16.15
CA GLY A 65 5.79 13.72 17.07
C GLY A 65 5.97 12.38 16.35
N LYS A 66 5.25 12.15 15.24
CA LYS A 66 5.40 10.92 14.44
C LYS A 66 6.74 10.87 13.71
N ALA A 67 7.29 12.02 13.28
CA ALA A 67 8.60 12.07 12.65
C ALA A 67 9.70 11.68 13.65
N ILE A 68 9.62 12.15 14.89
CA ILE A 68 10.55 11.81 15.98
C ILE A 68 10.51 10.31 16.27
N GLU A 69 9.32 9.72 16.45
CA GLU A 69 9.17 8.28 16.70
C GLU A 69 9.83 7.42 15.60
N ILE A 70 9.72 7.83 14.33
CA ILE A 70 10.37 7.12 13.22
C ILE A 70 11.89 7.26 13.29
N TYR A 71 12.42 8.45 13.57
CA TYR A 71 13.86 8.63 13.73
C TYR A 71 14.42 7.82 14.91
N GLU A 72 13.70 7.73 16.03
CA GLU A 72 14.10 6.88 17.16
C GLU A 72 14.14 5.40 16.77
N ARG A 73 13.14 4.89 16.03
CA ARG A 73 13.18 3.52 15.52
C ARG A 73 14.32 3.30 14.53
N LEU A 74 14.64 4.29 13.70
CA LEU A 74 15.77 4.24 12.77
C LEU A 74 17.12 4.18 13.49
N ILE A 75 17.27 4.87 14.63
CA ILE A 75 18.48 4.78 15.47
C ILE A 75 18.71 3.34 15.96
N VAL A 76 17.64 2.64 16.36
CA VAL A 76 17.73 1.25 16.82
C VAL A 76 18.09 0.30 15.67
N ARG A 77 17.59 0.57 14.45
CA ARG A 77 17.83 -0.27 13.27
C ARG A 77 19.16 0.03 12.55
N GLN A 78 19.63 1.27 12.58
CA GLN A 78 20.84 1.77 11.92
C GLN A 78 21.66 2.62 12.90
N PRO A 79 22.32 1.98 13.89
CA PRO A 79 23.13 2.69 14.88
C PRO A 79 24.30 3.46 14.24
N GLU A 80 24.79 3.07 13.07
CA GLU A 80 25.84 3.75 12.33
C GLU A 80 25.47 5.18 11.92
N LYS A 81 24.18 5.47 11.74
CA LYS A 81 23.64 6.80 11.41
C LYS A 81 23.03 7.50 12.62
N LYS A 82 23.24 6.99 13.84
CA LYS A 82 22.63 7.54 15.07
C LYS A 82 22.84 9.04 15.24
N ALA A 83 24.05 9.53 15.01
CA ALA A 83 24.36 10.96 15.15
C ALA A 83 23.52 11.84 14.21
N TYR A 84 23.34 11.39 12.97
CA TYR A 84 22.50 12.09 11.98
C TYR A 84 21.03 12.12 12.39
N PHE A 85 20.47 10.98 12.82
CA PHE A 85 19.08 10.93 13.26
C PHE A 85 18.84 11.75 14.54
N ALA A 86 19.79 11.76 15.47
CA ALA A 86 19.72 12.60 16.67
C ALA A 86 19.69 14.10 16.31
N ASP A 87 20.53 14.53 15.38
CA ASP A 87 20.53 15.91 14.87
C ASP A 87 19.19 16.27 14.22
N GLN A 88 18.62 15.38 13.39
CA GLN A 88 17.30 15.59 12.79
C GLN A 88 16.20 15.71 13.85
N ILE A 89 16.24 14.91 14.92
CA ILE A 89 15.29 15.03 16.03
C ILE A 89 15.43 16.40 16.72
N GLN A 90 16.66 16.86 17.01
CA GLN A 90 16.87 18.17 17.62
C GLN A 90 16.38 19.32 16.74
N GLN A 91 16.63 19.26 15.43
CA GLN A 91 16.11 20.26 14.49
C GLN A 91 14.58 20.31 14.50
N LEU A 92 13.93 19.14 14.57
CA LEU A 92 12.48 19.05 14.62
C LEU A 92 11.89 19.54 15.94
N GLN A 93 12.55 19.30 17.07
CA GLN A 93 12.13 19.81 18.38
C GLN A 93 12.33 21.33 18.53
N THR A 94 13.28 21.91 17.80
CA THR A 94 13.55 23.36 17.82
C THR A 94 12.52 24.15 16.99
N PHE A 95 11.80 23.48 16.09
CA PHE A 95 10.78 24.09 15.22
C PHE A 95 9.35 24.06 15.81
N GLU A 96 9.17 23.50 17.02
CA GLU A 96 7.98 23.72 17.88
C GLU A 96 8.16 24.98 18.74
#